data_AF-A0A5N7B266-F1
#
_entry.id   AF-A0A5N7B266-F1
#
_cell.length_a   1.000
_cell.length_b   1.000
_cell.length_c   1.000
_cell.angle_alpha   90.00
_cell.angle_beta   90.00
_cell.angle_gamma   90.00
#
_symmetry.space_group_name_H-M   'P 1'
#
loop_
_entity.id
_entity.type
_entity.pdbx_description
1 polymer ?
#
loop_
_entity_poly.entity_id
_entity_poly.type
_entity_poly.pdbx_seq_one_letter_code
_entity_poly.pdbx_strand_id
1 'polypeptide(L)'
;MVDKEEGGIHSNLRTLLELVRKLAATEKRARQVRSAVQDVLNNDEDMAAMYLSDKQAGKPHPVEDHQDVEYLLEAYYKASDAVVQEAASLMGTIQQTEESIQSILDVRRNQIMVLEAKIEILMLGMAAATLVAGWYGMNVVNYFEESSMAFGVLVASCLVAIMFLSRYGFRQLRAIQKMHL
;
A
#
# COMPACT_ATOMS: atom_id res chain seq x y z
N MET A 1 11.95 -5.97 20.73
CA MET A 1 12.46 -5.95 19.34
C MET A 1 11.39 -5.44 18.40
N VAL A 2 10.15 -5.95 18.48
CA VAL A 2 8.98 -5.48 17.69
C VAL A 2 8.70 -3.97 17.87
N ASP A 3 8.66 -3.44 19.10
CA ASP A 3 8.43 -1.99 19.33
C ASP A 3 9.49 -1.08 18.68
N LYS A 4 10.72 -1.58 18.51
CA LYS A 4 11.81 -0.82 17.88
C LYS A 4 11.65 -0.80 16.36
N GLU A 5 11.09 -1.86 15.78
CA GLU A 5 10.78 -1.95 14.35
C GLU A 5 9.53 -1.15 14.00
N GLU A 6 8.47 -1.19 14.83
CA GLU A 6 7.27 -0.38 14.64
C GLU A 6 7.58 1.12 14.72
N GLY A 7 8.39 1.54 15.69
CA GLY A 7 8.85 2.93 15.78
C GLY A 7 9.61 3.38 14.53
N GLY A 8 10.42 2.49 13.93
CA GLY A 8 11.14 2.74 12.69
C GLY A 8 10.23 2.84 11.45
N ILE A 9 9.19 2.01 11.37
CA ILE A 9 8.22 2.07 10.26
C ILE A 9 7.43 3.38 10.32
N HIS A 10 6.94 3.77 11.50
CA HIS A 10 6.21 5.02 11.67
C HIS A 10 7.07 6.25 11.36
N SER A 11 8.34 6.25 11.74
CA SER A 11 9.26 7.35 11.37
C SER A 11 9.47 7.40 9.86
N ASN A 12 9.70 6.26 9.21
CA ASN A 12 9.94 6.19 7.77
C ASN A 12 8.71 6.63 6.96
N LEU A 13 7.51 6.26 7.40
CA LEU A 13 6.25 6.66 6.75
C LEU A 13 6.03 8.17 6.89
N ARG A 14 6.34 8.75 8.05
CA ARG A 14 6.32 10.22 8.24
C ARG A 14 7.31 10.91 7.32
N THR A 15 8.54 10.41 7.24
CA THR A 15 9.56 10.95 6.33
C THR A 15 9.11 10.86 4.87
N LEU A 16 8.55 9.73 4.45
CA LEU A 16 8.02 9.56 3.10
C LEU A 16 6.90 10.55 2.81
N LEU A 17 5.97 10.74 3.75
CA LEU A 17 4.88 11.70 3.61
C LEU A 17 5.38 13.16 3.55
N GLU A 18 6.40 13.49 4.34
CA GLU A 18 7.09 14.79 4.23
C GLU A 18 7.78 14.97 2.88
N LEU A 19 8.43 13.93 2.36
CA LEU A 19 9.07 13.94 1.04
C LEU A 19 8.04 14.13 -0.07
N VAL A 20 6.91 13.44 -0.03
CA VAL A 20 5.78 13.60 -0.98
C VAL A 20 5.27 15.04 -0.98
N ARG A 21 5.07 15.63 0.21
CA ARG A 21 4.63 17.03 0.34
C ARG A 21 5.66 18.00 -0.23
N LYS A 22 6.95 17.77 0.05
CA LYS A 22 8.05 18.57 -0.51
C LYS A 22 8.12 18.45 -2.03
N LEU A 23 7.98 17.24 -2.57
CA LEU A 23 7.97 16.97 -4.01
C LEU A 23 6.82 17.70 -4.70
N ALA A 24 5.60 17.61 -4.17
CA ALA A 24 4.44 18.34 -4.68
C ALA A 24 4.63 19.87 -4.63
N ALA A 25 5.25 20.38 -3.56
CA ALA A 25 5.57 21.80 -3.47
C ALA A 25 6.61 22.23 -4.51
N THR A 26 7.64 21.40 -4.76
CA THR A 26 8.65 21.65 -5.79
C THR A 26 8.05 21.61 -7.20
N GLU A 27 7.22 20.61 -7.50
CA GLU A 27 6.52 20.49 -8.77
C GLU A 27 5.67 21.73 -9.06
N LYS A 28 4.87 22.16 -8.07
CA LYS A 28 4.08 23.40 -8.16
C LYS A 28 4.94 24.63 -8.41
N ARG A 29 6.06 24.78 -7.68
CA ARG A 29 6.98 25.93 -7.86
C ARG A 29 7.64 25.92 -9.23
N ALA A 30 8.13 24.78 -9.70
CA ALA A 30 8.72 24.62 -11.03
C ALA A 30 7.70 24.96 -12.12
N ARG A 31 6.44 24.53 -11.95
CA ARG A 31 5.35 24.88 -12.87
C ARG A 31 5.08 26.39 -12.91
N GLN A 32 5.10 27.06 -11.76
CA GLN A 32 4.94 28.51 -11.68
C GLN A 32 6.09 29.26 -12.37
N VAL A 33 7.34 28.82 -12.15
CA VAL A 33 8.50 29.39 -12.84
C VAL A 33 8.39 29.17 -14.35
N ARG A 34 8.07 27.95 -14.79
CA ARG A 34 7.86 27.64 -16.20
C ARG A 34 6.79 28.55 -16.83
N SER A 35 5.65 28.74 -16.17
CA SER A 35 4.60 29.63 -16.65
C SER A 35 5.06 31.10 -16.71
N ALA A 36 5.74 31.61 -15.68
CA ALA A 36 6.24 32.98 -15.68
C ALA A 36 7.28 33.21 -16.80
N VAL A 37 8.16 32.24 -17.04
CA VAL A 37 9.13 32.32 -18.15
C VAL A 37 8.43 32.26 -19.50
N GLN A 38 7.39 31.43 -19.65
CA GLN A 38 6.57 31.37 -20.87
C GLN A 38 5.87 32.69 -21.15
N ASP A 39 5.32 33.34 -20.12
CA ASP A 39 4.62 34.60 -20.27
C ASP A 39 5.55 35.69 -20.83
N VAL A 40 6.81 35.72 -20.38
CA VAL A 40 7.85 36.62 -20.91
C VAL A 40 8.26 36.24 -22.34
N LEU A 41 8.49 34.94 -22.61
CA LEU A 41 8.86 34.46 -23.94
C LEU A 41 7.78 34.76 -25.00
N ASN A 42 6.54 34.96 -24.60
CA ASN A 42 5.44 35.31 -25.50
C ASN A 42 5.36 36.82 -25.81
N ASN A 43 6.21 37.66 -25.21
CA ASN A 43 6.19 39.11 -25.38
C ASN A 43 7.57 39.68 -25.72
N ASP A 44 7.79 39.92 -27.01
CA ASP A 44 9.00 40.50 -27.58
C ASP A 44 9.38 41.84 -26.93
N GLU A 45 8.40 42.68 -26.57
CA GLU A 45 8.64 43.96 -25.89
C GLU A 45 9.21 43.76 -24.47
N ASP A 46 8.71 42.76 -23.73
CA ASP A 46 9.21 42.43 -22.39
C ASP A 46 10.64 41.89 -22.46
N MET A 47 10.95 41.08 -23.48
CA MET A 47 12.30 40.56 -23.71
C MET A 47 13.29 41.68 -24.10
N ALA A 48 12.90 42.59 -24.99
CA ALA A 48 13.73 43.74 -25.34
C ALA A 48 13.96 44.68 -24.14
N ALA A 49 12.98 44.81 -23.24
CA ALA A 49 13.11 45.59 -22.01
C ALA A 49 14.11 45.00 -20.99
N MET A 50 14.58 43.76 -21.17
CA MET A 50 15.59 43.10 -20.33
C MET A 50 17.03 43.54 -20.65
N TYR A 51 17.27 44.30 -21.73
CA TYR A 51 18.56 44.90 -22.03
C TYR A 51 18.80 46.13 -21.12
N LEU A 52 19.13 45.84 -19.86
CA LEU A 52 19.21 46.85 -18.79
C LEU A 52 20.28 47.92 -19.02
N SER A 53 21.38 47.57 -19.69
CA SER A 53 22.45 48.53 -20.02
C SER A 53 21.99 49.60 -21.00
N ASP A 54 21.25 49.22 -22.05
CA ASP A 54 20.71 50.13 -23.05
C ASP A 54 19.61 51.00 -22.45
N LYS A 55 18.74 50.39 -21.64
CA LYS A 55 17.71 51.08 -20.86
C LYS A 55 18.32 52.13 -19.93
N GLN A 56 19.43 51.83 -19.26
CA GLN A 56 20.14 52.78 -18.40
C GLN A 56 20.78 53.93 -19.20
N ALA A 57 21.24 53.65 -20.43
CA ALA A 57 21.77 54.65 -21.35
C ALA A 57 20.67 55.53 -22.00
N GLY A 58 19.40 55.29 -21.69
CA GLY A 58 18.26 56.02 -22.28
C GLY A 58 17.99 55.68 -23.74
N LYS A 59 18.58 54.60 -24.25
CA LYS A 59 18.38 54.11 -25.62
C LYS A 59 17.58 52.82 -25.54
N PRO A 60 16.28 52.81 -25.88
CA PRO A 60 15.53 51.56 -25.88
C PRO A 60 16.13 50.58 -26.88
N HIS A 61 16.31 49.33 -26.44
CA HIS A 61 16.78 48.25 -27.29
C HIS A 61 15.71 47.93 -28.37
N PRO A 62 16.09 47.67 -29.63
CA PRO A 62 15.13 47.30 -30.67
C PRO A 62 14.33 46.06 -30.29
N VAL A 63 13.03 46.07 -30.55
CA VAL A 63 12.16 44.92 -30.21
C VAL A 63 12.57 43.68 -31.01
N GLU A 64 13.07 43.81 -32.24
CA GLU A 64 13.46 42.64 -33.03
C GLU A 64 14.83 42.04 -32.65
N ASP A 65 15.58 42.65 -31.73
CA ASP A 65 16.95 42.25 -31.35
C ASP A 65 16.99 41.58 -29.96
N HIS A 66 15.96 40.83 -29.58
CA HIS A 66 15.86 40.18 -28.26
C HIS A 66 16.43 38.75 -28.18
N GLN A 67 17.16 38.31 -29.21
CA GLN A 67 17.44 36.90 -29.43
C GLN A 67 18.32 36.24 -28.34
N ASP A 68 19.25 36.97 -27.73
CA ASP A 68 20.07 36.45 -26.64
C ASP A 68 19.25 36.17 -25.37
N VAL A 69 18.29 37.04 -25.06
CA VAL A 69 17.37 36.88 -23.92
C VAL A 69 16.43 35.71 -24.17
N GLU A 70 15.91 35.59 -25.39
CA GLU A 70 15.07 34.47 -25.81
C GLU A 70 15.78 33.13 -25.62
N TYR A 71 17.01 32.96 -26.11
CA TYR A 71 17.79 31.73 -25.91
C TYR A 71 18.01 31.38 -24.44
N LEU A 72 18.32 32.39 -23.61
CA LEU A 72 18.49 32.19 -22.17
C LEU A 72 17.18 31.72 -21.52
N LEU A 73 16.08 32.42 -21.78
CA LEU A 73 14.78 32.11 -21.21
C LEU A 73 14.23 30.78 -21.71
N GLU A 74 14.44 30.41 -22.97
CA GLU A 74 14.11 29.08 -23.49
C GLU A 74 14.85 27.97 -22.72
N ALA A 75 16.14 28.17 -22.43
CA ALA A 75 16.92 27.20 -21.67
C ALA A 75 16.35 27.03 -20.25
N TYR A 76 15.97 28.13 -19.59
CA TYR A 76 15.30 28.09 -18.28
C TYR A 76 13.90 27.48 -18.34
N TYR A 77 13.15 27.73 -19.42
CA TYR A 77 11.85 27.11 -19.66
C TYR A 77 11.99 25.60 -19.77
N LYS A 78 12.89 25.12 -20.63
CA LYS A 78 13.17 23.68 -20.83
C LYS A 78 13.65 23.02 -19.54
N ALA A 79 14.53 23.68 -18.79
CA ALA A 79 14.99 23.17 -17.49
C ALA A 79 13.85 23.07 -16.47
N SER A 80 13.00 24.09 -16.37
CA SER A 80 11.85 24.09 -15.46
C SER A 80 10.81 23.04 -15.85
N ASP A 81 10.58 22.87 -17.16
CA ASP A 81 9.67 21.85 -17.69
C ASP A 81 10.15 20.42 -17.39
N ALA A 82 11.45 20.15 -17.56
CA ALA A 82 12.06 18.88 -17.18
C ALA A 82 11.84 18.57 -15.69
N VAL A 83 12.02 19.56 -14.81
CA VAL A 83 11.75 19.39 -13.36
C VAL A 83 10.27 19.08 -13.09
N VAL A 84 9.34 19.74 -13.77
CA VAL A 84 7.89 19.45 -13.64
C VAL A 84 7.59 18.01 -14.08
N GLN A 85 8.13 17.59 -15.22
CA GLN A 85 7.90 16.25 -15.77
C GLN A 85 8.49 15.16 -14.88
N GLU A 86 9.73 15.33 -14.40
CA GLU A 86 10.36 14.40 -13.48
C GLU A 86 9.58 14.32 -12.16
N ALA A 87 9.20 15.45 -11.57
CA ALA A 87 8.45 15.45 -10.32
C ALA A 87 7.08 14.77 -10.46
N ALA A 88 6.38 14.99 -11.58
CA ALA A 88 5.13 14.30 -11.89
C ALA A 88 5.34 12.80 -12.07
N SER A 89 6.42 12.38 -12.74
CA SER A 89 6.78 10.97 -12.90
C SER A 89 7.07 10.31 -11.54
N LEU A 90 7.83 10.96 -10.67
CA LEU A 90 8.12 10.44 -9.32
C LEU A 90 6.85 10.30 -8.49
N MET A 91 5.94 11.28 -8.56
CA MET A 91 4.63 11.20 -7.88
C MET A 91 3.82 10.00 -8.37
N GLY A 92 3.78 9.77 -9.68
CA GLY A 92 3.12 8.61 -10.28
C GLY A 92 3.73 7.28 -9.79
N THR A 93 5.05 7.18 -9.71
CA THR A 93 5.73 5.99 -9.18
C THR A 93 5.40 5.74 -7.71
N ILE A 94 5.29 6.80 -6.90
CA ILE A 94 4.91 6.69 -5.48
C ILE A 94 3.48 6.14 -5.36
N GLN A 95 2.54 6.66 -6.16
CA GLN A 95 1.15 6.18 -6.19
C GLN A 95 1.05 4.71 -6.62
N GLN A 96 1.77 4.32 -7.66
CA GLN A 96 1.82 2.91 -8.09
C GLN A 96 2.39 2.00 -7.00
N THR A 97 3.40 2.48 -6.28
CA THR A 97 3.98 1.73 -5.14
C THR A 97 2.97 1.60 -4.01
N GLU A 98 2.20 2.65 -3.72
CA GLU A 98 1.12 2.62 -2.72
C GLU A 98 0.05 1.59 -3.09
N GLU A 99 -0.44 1.60 -4.33
CA GLU A 99 -1.42 0.62 -4.84
C GLU A 99 -0.89 -0.82 -4.74
N SER A 100 0.39 -1.04 -5.06
CA SER A 100 1.05 -2.33 -4.91
C SER A 100 1.10 -2.79 -3.44
N ILE A 101 1.48 -1.90 -2.53
CA ILE A 101 1.50 -2.19 -1.08
C ILE A 101 0.09 -2.53 -0.58
N GLN A 102 -0.92 -1.76 -0.99
CA GLN A 102 -2.31 -2.00 -0.61
C GLN A 102 -2.78 -3.38 -1.11
N SER A 103 -2.52 -3.72 -2.37
CA SER A 103 -2.83 -5.04 -2.93
C SER A 103 -2.16 -6.17 -2.15
N ILE A 104 -0.87 -6.02 -1.81
CA ILE A 104 -0.15 -7.00 -1.00
C ILE A 104 -0.79 -7.15 0.38
N LEU A 105 -1.13 -6.04 1.05
CA LEU A 105 -1.78 -6.06 2.37
C LEU A 105 -3.13 -6.76 2.33
N ASP A 106 -3.93 -6.53 1.28
CA ASP A 106 -5.22 -7.20 1.11
C ASP A 106 -5.07 -8.70 0.92
N VAL A 107 -4.09 -9.13 0.12
CA VAL A 107 -3.74 -10.54 -0.03
C VAL A 107 -3.31 -11.14 1.32
N ARG A 108 -2.49 -10.42 2.10
CA ARG A 108 -2.06 -10.89 3.44
C ARG A 108 -3.23 -11.00 4.41
N ARG A 109 -4.14 -10.02 4.42
CA ARG A 109 -5.36 -10.07 5.24
C ARG A 109 -6.22 -11.28 4.87
N ASN A 110 -6.39 -11.55 3.58
CA ASN A 110 -7.12 -12.73 3.12
C ASN A 110 -6.42 -14.04 3.55
N GLN A 111 -5.09 -14.11 3.50
CA GLN A 111 -4.32 -15.27 3.99
C GLN A 111 -4.51 -15.49 5.50
N ILE A 112 -4.51 -14.43 6.30
CA ILE A 112 -4.74 -14.50 7.75
C ILE A 112 -6.15 -14.99 8.05
N MET A 113 -7.17 -14.41 7.42
CA MET A 113 -8.58 -14.82 7.61
C MET A 113 -8.78 -16.31 7.28
N VAL A 114 -8.15 -16.76 6.19
CA VAL A 114 -8.19 -18.18 5.81
C VAL A 114 -7.49 -19.05 6.85
N LEU A 115 -6.36 -18.62 7.40
CA LEU A 115 -5.65 -19.36 8.45
C LEU A 115 -6.48 -19.45 9.73
N GLU A 116 -7.08 -18.33 10.14
CA GLU A 116 -7.99 -18.23 11.29
C GLU A 116 -9.15 -19.22 11.15
N ALA A 117 -9.84 -19.21 10.01
CA ALA A 117 -10.92 -20.17 9.74
C ALA A 117 -10.45 -21.63 9.81
N LYS A 118 -9.23 -21.96 9.37
CA LYS A 118 -8.69 -23.32 9.48
C LYS A 118 -8.46 -23.71 10.96
N ILE A 119 -7.96 -22.79 11.77
CA ILE A 119 -7.75 -23.03 13.22
C ILE A 119 -9.09 -23.21 13.91
N GLU A 120 -10.10 -22.37 13.60
CA GLU A 120 -11.44 -22.47 14.16
C GLU A 120 -12.12 -23.81 13.83
N ILE A 121 -12.00 -24.29 12.59
CA ILE A 121 -12.51 -25.62 12.18
C ILE A 121 -11.88 -26.73 13.02
N LEU A 122 -10.57 -26.68 13.25
CA LEU A 122 -9.86 -27.66 14.08
C LEU A 122 -10.31 -27.58 15.55
N MET A 123 -10.41 -26.37 16.09
CA MET A 123 -10.88 -26.14 17.46
C MET A 123 -12.31 -26.64 17.67
N LEU A 124 -13.20 -26.44 16.70
CA LEU A 124 -14.59 -26.94 16.76
C LEU A 124 -14.63 -28.48 16.82
N GLY A 125 -13.80 -29.15 16.01
CA GLY A 125 -13.67 -30.62 16.07
C GLY A 125 -13.18 -31.09 17.45
N MET A 126 -12.13 -30.45 17.97
CA MET A 126 -11.60 -30.75 19.30
C MET A 126 -12.63 -30.48 20.41
N ALA A 127 -13.37 -29.38 20.35
CA ALA A 127 -14.40 -29.03 21.33
C ALA A 127 -15.50 -30.10 21.40
N ALA A 128 -15.95 -30.63 20.26
CA ALA A 128 -16.92 -31.72 20.22
C ALA A 128 -16.38 -32.99 20.91
N ALA A 129 -15.11 -33.35 20.66
CA ALA A 129 -14.49 -34.51 21.32
C ALA A 129 -14.28 -34.29 22.82
N THR A 130 -13.88 -33.08 23.24
CA THR A 130 -13.75 -32.69 24.66
C THR A 130 -15.09 -32.79 25.39
N LEU A 131 -16.20 -32.44 24.74
CA LEU A 131 -17.54 -32.58 25.31
C LEU A 131 -17.89 -34.06 25.56
N VAL A 132 -17.63 -34.94 24.59
CA VAL A 132 -17.83 -36.39 24.75
C VAL A 132 -16.93 -36.94 25.85
N ALA A 133 -15.65 -36.57 25.88
CA ALA A 133 -14.74 -36.97 26.94
C ALA A 133 -15.20 -36.46 28.33
N GLY A 134 -15.75 -35.25 28.39
CA GLY A 134 -16.35 -34.69 29.60
C GLY A 134 -17.55 -35.50 30.08
N TRP A 135 -18.45 -35.91 29.18
CA TRP A 135 -19.61 -36.75 29.54
C TRP A 135 -19.22 -38.06 30.21
N TYR A 136 -18.23 -38.74 29.63
CA TYR A 136 -17.74 -40.04 30.12
C TYR A 136 -16.70 -39.90 31.25
N GLY A 137 -16.17 -38.71 31.48
CA GLY A 137 -15.31 -38.39 32.63
C GLY A 137 -16.09 -37.96 33.87
N MET A 138 -17.41 -37.72 33.76
CA MET A 138 -18.27 -37.41 34.90
C MET A 138 -18.61 -38.68 35.69
N ASN A 139 -18.71 -38.54 37.01
CA ASN A 139 -19.07 -39.62 37.94
C ASN A 139 -20.58 -39.94 37.90
N VAL A 140 -21.05 -40.44 36.76
CA VAL A 140 -22.43 -40.87 36.52
C VAL A 140 -22.40 -42.33 36.07
N VAL A 141 -23.33 -43.15 36.58
CA VAL A 141 -23.38 -44.59 36.27
C VAL A 141 -23.42 -44.81 34.76
N ASN A 142 -22.39 -45.47 34.23
CA ASN A 142 -22.25 -45.73 32.81
C ASN A 142 -22.17 -47.24 32.55
N TYR A 143 -23.14 -47.80 31.82
CA TYR A 143 -23.26 -49.23 31.57
C TYR A 143 -22.17 -49.83 30.66
N PHE A 144 -21.19 -49.03 30.23
CA PHE A 144 -20.07 -49.45 29.36
C PHE A 144 -18.76 -49.75 30.13
N GLU A 145 -18.75 -49.60 31.46
CA GLU A 145 -17.55 -49.74 32.30
C GLU A 145 -17.01 -51.17 32.38
N GLU A 146 -17.83 -52.20 32.19
CA GLU A 146 -17.43 -53.61 32.29
C GLU A 146 -16.65 -54.12 31.06
N SER A 147 -16.65 -53.36 29.96
CA SER A 147 -16.01 -53.76 28.70
C SER A 147 -14.59 -53.20 28.56
N SER A 148 -13.59 -54.08 28.47
CA SER A 148 -12.18 -53.72 28.28
C SER A 148 -11.90 -52.98 26.96
N MET A 149 -12.78 -53.10 25.95
CA MET A 149 -12.63 -52.43 24.66
C MET A 149 -13.38 -51.09 24.55
N ALA A 150 -14.27 -50.76 25.49
CA ALA A 150 -15.14 -49.57 25.39
C ALA A 150 -14.35 -48.26 25.30
N PHE A 151 -13.27 -48.13 26.09
CA PHE A 151 -12.39 -46.96 26.06
C PHE A 151 -11.74 -46.75 24.67
N GLY A 152 -11.21 -47.83 24.08
CA GLY A 152 -10.57 -47.78 22.77
C GLY A 152 -11.54 -47.39 21.66
N VAL A 153 -12.76 -47.95 21.68
CA VAL A 153 -13.82 -47.60 20.72
C VAL A 153 -14.25 -46.14 20.86
N LEU A 154 -14.40 -45.64 22.09
CA LEU A 154 -14.77 -44.25 22.35
C LEU A 154 -13.72 -43.28 21.82
N VAL A 155 -12.43 -43.49 22.16
CA VAL A 155 -11.33 -42.66 21.67
C VAL A 155 -11.24 -42.70 20.15
N ALA A 156 -11.33 -43.89 19.55
CA ALA A 156 -11.33 -44.04 18.10
C ALA A 156 -12.51 -43.30 17.44
N SER A 157 -13.71 -43.40 18.01
CA SER A 157 -14.90 -42.70 17.49
C SER A 157 -14.76 -41.18 17.55
N CYS A 158 -14.19 -40.63 18.63
CA CYS A 158 -13.90 -39.21 18.76
C CYS A 158 -12.87 -38.74 17.71
N LEU A 159 -11.80 -39.51 17.49
CA LEU A 159 -10.80 -39.18 16.46
C LEU A 159 -11.40 -39.20 15.05
N VAL A 160 -12.26 -40.18 14.75
CA VAL A 160 -12.97 -40.25 13.47
C VAL A 160 -13.93 -39.06 13.31
N ALA A 161 -14.67 -38.70 14.36
CA ALA A 161 -15.57 -37.55 14.36
C ALA A 161 -14.83 -36.22 14.13
N ILE A 162 -13.71 -35.99 14.81
CA ILE A 162 -12.84 -34.81 14.58
C ILE A 162 -12.40 -34.76 13.12
N MET A 163 -11.93 -35.90 12.60
CA MET A 163 -11.43 -35.99 11.23
C MET A 163 -12.54 -35.73 10.20
N PHE A 164 -13.75 -36.23 10.45
CA PHE A 164 -14.93 -36.01 9.61
C PHE A 164 -15.35 -34.55 9.61
N LEU A 165 -15.53 -33.94 10.79
CA LEU A 165 -15.89 -32.53 10.96
C LEU A 165 -14.85 -31.59 10.32
N SER A 166 -13.57 -31.84 10.58
CA SER A 166 -12.47 -31.08 9.98
C SER A 166 -12.48 -31.20 8.45
N ARG A 167 -12.67 -32.42 7.91
CA ARG A 167 -12.79 -32.62 6.46
C ARG A 167 -13.96 -31.87 5.86
N TYR A 168 -15.13 -31.89 6.51
CA TYR A 168 -16.31 -31.16 6.07
C TYR A 168 -16.05 -29.65 6.06
N GLY A 169 -15.52 -29.10 7.16
CA GLY A 169 -15.16 -27.69 7.26
C GLY A 169 -14.16 -27.25 6.19
N PHE A 170 -13.09 -28.03 5.96
CA PHE A 170 -12.11 -27.72 4.91
C PHE A 170 -12.66 -27.85 3.49
N ARG A 171 -13.70 -28.65 3.25
CA ARG A 171 -14.37 -28.70 1.93
C ARG A 171 -15.20 -27.45 1.72
N GLN A 172 -15.95 -27.01 2.73
CA GLN A 172 -16.75 -25.80 2.67
C GLN A 172 -15.86 -24.56 2.49
N LEU A 173 -14.77 -24.45 3.24
CA LEU A 173 -13.80 -23.36 3.12
C LEU A 173 -13.23 -23.28 1.69
N ARG A 174 -12.87 -24.43 1.10
CA ARG A 174 -12.38 -24.51 -0.29
C ARG A 174 -13.43 -24.11 -1.31
N ALA A 175 -14.71 -24.36 -1.05
CA ALA A 175 -15.80 -23.93 -1.93
C ALA A 175 -15.96 -22.41 -1.92
N ILE A 176 -15.88 -21.78 -0.75
CA ILE A 176 -15.99 -20.32 -0.59
C ILE A 176 -14.80 -19.60 -1.24
N GLN A 177 -13.58 -20.13 -1.06
CA GLN A 177 -12.37 -19.56 -1.67
C GLN A 177 -12.41 -19.55 -3.20
N LYS A 178 -13.05 -20.55 -3.81
CA LYS A 178 -13.20 -20.63 -5.26
C LYS A 178 -14.16 -19.58 -5.85
N MET A 179 -14.97 -18.91 -5.04
CA MET A 179 -15.90 -17.87 -5.50
C MET A 179 -15.32 -16.46 -5.41
N HIS A 180 -14.22 -16.28 -4.65
CA HIS A 180 -13.53 -15.00 -4.47
C HIS A 180 -12.27 -14.85 -5.34
N LEU A 181 -12.03 -15.81 -6.24
CA LEU A 181 -11.02 -15.81 -7.30
C LEU A 181 -11.73 -15.68 -8.64
#